data_AF-A0A0C2GA17-F1
#
_entry.id   AF-A0A0C2GA17-F1
#
_cell.length_a   1.000
_cell.length_b   1.000
_cell.length_c   1.000
_cell.angle_alpha   90.00
_cell.angle_beta   90.00
_cell.angle_gamma   90.00
#
_symmetry.space_group_name_H-M   'P 1'
#
loop_
_entity.id
_entity.type
_entity.pdbx_description
1 polymer ?
#
loop_
_entity_poly.entity_id
_entity_poly.type
_entity_poly.pdbx_seq_one_letter_code
_entity_poly.pdbx_strand_id
1 'polypeptide(L)'
;MSGRKLKVAGFKKEYIDYDDDIDYKSFFCDADAMFFKKKSKEWWTAFKDETDEQKWSEELGKYLADCEVGVSTSQSRKVVANAVLDVIIAKKYDETASIHSLTSVAYLEKEEARLEKSQNKQNPLNLIDYSSPEFAAKVKELCHLLGITDHPDPVISLKAACIFISENLNETIVNERNAEQKSGKVPNTFDLRSFPIDLPDQKDGAVNAAGRILRLLNIEVLRNTQTSVSFYVYAVYGTSRLMSAETRRRPNILITGTPGTGKSTLGQEIANRLQFDFIEVGKEVREHGLVEEFDERLNCHVLDEEKLLDHLEIRENIECEIFGSLLEEAKDSYKEEIIHELQSETVDQMHANVDYVCRLASQWRPAR
;
A
#
# COMPACT_ATOMS: atom_id res chain seq x y z
N MET A 1 3.36 -23.74 8.21
CA MET A 1 2.00 -23.27 8.59
C MET A 1 1.78 -23.18 10.11
N SER A 2 2.48 -23.92 10.97
CA SER A 2 2.22 -23.85 12.43
C SER A 2 2.81 -22.62 13.13
N GLY A 3 3.91 -22.04 12.64
CA GLY A 3 4.59 -20.93 13.34
C GLY A 3 3.75 -19.68 13.61
N ARG A 4 2.90 -19.27 12.66
CA ARG A 4 1.99 -18.13 12.86
C ARG A 4 0.94 -18.44 13.94
N LYS A 5 0.35 -19.64 13.90
CA LYS A 5 -0.64 -20.08 14.90
C LYS A 5 -0.03 -20.24 16.29
N LEU A 6 1.22 -20.74 16.38
CA LEU A 6 1.98 -20.83 17.63
C LEU A 6 2.21 -19.44 18.23
N LYS A 7 2.62 -18.46 17.42
CA LYS A 7 2.83 -17.07 17.85
C LYS A 7 1.53 -16.42 18.34
N VAL A 8 0.42 -16.61 17.61
CA VAL A 8 -0.92 -16.11 18.03
C VAL A 8 -1.39 -16.78 19.32
N ALA A 9 -1.18 -18.08 19.43
CA ALA A 9 -1.48 -18.82 20.65
C ALA A 9 -0.54 -18.44 21.82
N GLY A 10 0.60 -17.79 21.57
CA GLY A 10 1.52 -17.29 22.60
C GLY A 10 2.59 -18.31 23.03
N PHE A 11 2.82 -19.35 22.22
CA PHE A 11 3.93 -20.27 22.42
C PHE A 11 5.25 -19.56 22.11
N LYS A 12 6.30 -19.87 22.88
CA LYS A 12 7.66 -19.35 22.64
C LYS A 12 8.35 -19.99 21.44
N LYS A 13 7.89 -21.17 20.99
CA LYS A 13 8.45 -21.90 19.85
C LYS A 13 7.91 -21.34 18.52
N GLU A 14 8.80 -21.26 17.53
CA GLU A 14 8.45 -20.79 16.18
C GLU A 14 8.00 -21.93 15.24
N TYR A 15 8.34 -23.18 15.57
CA TYR A 15 7.90 -24.37 14.85
C TYR A 15 7.76 -25.56 15.79
N ILE A 16 7.15 -26.64 15.28
CA ILE A 16 7.09 -27.97 15.91
C ILE A 16 7.79 -28.91 14.94
N ASP A 17 8.76 -29.66 15.42
CA ASP A 17 9.33 -30.78 14.68
C ASP A 17 8.38 -31.97 14.79
N TYR A 18 7.85 -32.42 13.65
CA TYR A 18 6.88 -33.53 13.61
C TYR A 18 7.56 -34.90 13.55
N ASP A 19 8.85 -34.92 13.19
CA ASP A 19 9.63 -36.14 13.07
C ASP A 19 10.35 -36.48 14.40
N ASP A 20 10.45 -35.52 15.32
CA ASP A 20 10.92 -35.72 16.70
C ASP A 20 9.75 -35.94 17.67
N ASP A 21 9.63 -37.18 18.17
CA ASP A 21 8.63 -37.57 19.17
C ASP A 21 8.68 -36.72 20.44
N ILE A 22 9.88 -36.31 20.89
CA ILE A 22 10.05 -35.56 22.13
C ILE A 22 9.52 -34.14 21.93
N ASP A 23 9.87 -33.50 20.81
CA ASP A 23 9.39 -32.16 20.48
C ASP A 23 7.87 -32.14 20.29
N TYR A 24 7.35 -33.13 19.55
CA TYR A 24 5.93 -33.29 19.28
C TYR A 24 5.12 -33.51 20.57
N LYS A 25 5.57 -34.40 21.46
CA LYS A 25 4.91 -34.63 22.77
C LYS A 25 5.00 -33.39 23.67
N SER A 26 6.13 -32.70 23.66
CA SER A 26 6.31 -31.48 24.46
C SER A 26 5.29 -30.41 24.09
N PHE A 27 4.93 -30.29 22.80
CA PHE A 27 3.91 -29.35 22.37
C PHE A 27 2.55 -29.58 23.08
N PHE A 28 2.10 -30.83 23.24
CA PHE A 28 0.84 -31.12 23.92
C PHE A 28 0.91 -30.87 25.43
N CYS A 29 2.04 -31.17 26.06
CA CYS A 29 2.25 -30.81 27.46
C CYS A 29 2.21 -29.30 27.68
N ASP A 30 2.84 -28.53 26.78
CA ASP A 30 2.85 -27.08 26.84
C ASP A 30 1.45 -26.50 26.60
N ALA A 31 0.70 -27.07 25.63
CA ALA A 31 -0.68 -26.71 25.35
C ALA A 31 -1.61 -26.98 26.55
N ASP A 32 -1.44 -28.12 27.22
CA ASP A 32 -2.19 -28.44 28.44
C ASP A 32 -1.84 -27.48 29.58
N ALA A 33 -0.55 -27.24 29.82
CA ALA A 33 -0.10 -26.35 30.89
C ALA A 33 -0.63 -24.91 30.73
N MET A 34 -0.64 -24.41 29.50
CA MET A 34 -1.05 -23.03 29.21
C MET A 34 -2.56 -22.87 29.12
N PHE A 35 -3.28 -23.82 28.51
CA PHE A 35 -4.68 -23.62 28.10
C PHE A 35 -5.65 -24.62 28.70
N PHE A 36 -5.43 -25.93 28.53
CA PHE A 36 -6.45 -26.92 28.84
C PHE A 36 -6.50 -27.32 30.33
N LYS A 37 -5.35 -27.38 31.00
CA LYS A 37 -5.17 -27.74 32.41
C LYS A 37 -5.92 -29.03 32.81
N LYS A 38 -5.89 -30.04 31.94
CA LYS A 38 -6.59 -31.32 32.10
C LYS A 38 -5.71 -32.42 32.68
N LYS A 39 -4.39 -32.35 32.50
CA LYS A 39 -3.46 -33.38 32.96
C LYS A 39 -2.53 -32.84 34.05
N SER A 40 -1.93 -33.76 34.80
CA SER A 40 -0.99 -33.43 35.88
C SER A 40 0.46 -33.44 35.39
N LYS A 41 1.38 -32.91 36.19
CA LYS A 41 2.82 -32.90 35.87
C LYS A 41 3.40 -34.32 35.80
N GLU A 42 2.87 -35.24 36.60
CA GLU A 42 3.23 -36.65 36.58
C GLU A 42 2.85 -37.27 35.24
N TRP A 43 1.67 -36.94 34.70
CA TRP A 43 1.25 -37.37 33.37
C TRP A 43 2.15 -36.76 32.29
N TRP A 44 2.51 -35.48 32.36
CA TRP A 44 3.41 -34.87 31.38
C TRP A 44 4.77 -35.57 31.32
N THR A 45 5.30 -35.98 32.48
CA THR A 45 6.58 -36.70 32.57
C THR A 45 6.45 -38.10 31.97
N ALA A 46 5.45 -38.86 32.39
CA ALA A 46 5.19 -40.20 31.87
C ALA A 46 4.91 -40.21 30.37
N PHE A 47 4.18 -39.22 29.85
CA PHE A 47 3.85 -39.10 28.44
C PHE A 47 5.09 -38.81 27.57
N LYS A 48 6.02 -37.98 28.06
CA LYS A 48 7.28 -37.68 27.37
C LYS A 48 8.24 -38.87 27.36
N ASP A 49 8.30 -39.61 28.46
CA ASP A 49 9.23 -40.74 28.63
C ASP A 49 8.74 -42.03 27.95
N GLU A 50 7.46 -42.12 27.58
CA GLU A 50 6.91 -43.29 26.88
C GLU A 50 7.50 -43.39 25.46
N THR A 51 8.13 -44.54 25.15
CA THR A 51 8.82 -44.80 23.88
C THR A 51 7.98 -45.59 22.89
N ASP A 52 6.90 -46.22 23.37
CA ASP A 52 6.01 -47.03 22.56
C ASP A 52 4.96 -46.17 21.83
N GLU A 53 5.08 -46.09 20.50
CA GLU A 53 4.22 -45.24 19.66
C GLU A 53 2.73 -45.56 19.75
N GLN A 54 2.39 -46.83 19.91
CA GLN A 54 0.98 -47.22 20.02
C GLN A 54 0.40 -46.73 21.35
N LYS A 55 1.15 -46.93 22.45
CA LYS A 55 0.69 -46.53 23.79
C LYS A 55 0.53 -45.03 23.92
N TRP A 56 1.53 -44.25 23.50
CA TRP A 56 1.42 -42.80 23.65
C TRP A 56 0.41 -42.20 22.66
N SER A 57 0.20 -42.81 21.48
CA SER A 57 -0.85 -42.38 20.56
C SER A 57 -2.26 -42.62 21.12
N GLU A 58 -2.49 -43.71 21.84
CA GLU A 58 -3.75 -43.96 22.54
C GLU A 58 -3.98 -42.97 23.68
N GLU A 59 -2.95 -42.69 24.48
CA GLU A 59 -3.00 -41.68 25.55
C GLU A 59 -3.24 -40.27 25.01
N LEU A 60 -2.60 -39.93 23.88
CA LEU A 60 -2.84 -38.67 23.19
C LEU A 60 -4.30 -38.58 22.71
N GLY A 61 -4.86 -39.67 22.19
CA GLY A 61 -6.27 -39.74 21.79
C GLY A 61 -7.22 -39.44 22.94
N LYS A 62 -6.96 -39.99 24.14
CA LYS A 62 -7.74 -39.69 25.35
C LYS A 62 -7.61 -38.22 25.75
N TYR A 63 -6.40 -37.67 25.72
CA TYR A 63 -6.17 -36.25 25.99
C TYR A 63 -6.91 -35.32 25.03
N LEU A 64 -6.88 -35.62 23.72
CA LEU A 64 -7.59 -34.83 22.71
C LEU A 64 -9.11 -34.86 22.93
N ALA A 65 -9.66 -36.01 23.33
CA ALA A 65 -11.06 -36.13 23.70
C ALA A 65 -11.40 -35.30 24.95
N ASP A 66 -10.57 -35.35 26.01
CA ASP A 66 -10.73 -34.53 27.23
C ASP A 66 -10.68 -33.01 26.93
N CYS A 67 -9.99 -32.63 25.85
CA CYS A 67 -9.85 -31.25 25.39
C CYS A 67 -10.90 -30.83 24.35
N GLU A 68 -11.83 -31.72 24.00
CA GLU A 68 -12.87 -31.53 22.97
C GLU A 68 -12.29 -31.21 21.57
N VAL A 69 -11.10 -31.74 21.27
CA VAL A 69 -10.46 -31.59 19.96
C VAL A 69 -10.98 -32.69 19.03
N GLY A 70 -11.79 -32.31 18.04
CA GLY A 70 -12.42 -33.23 17.07
C GLY A 70 -11.47 -33.82 16.03
N VAL A 71 -10.37 -34.46 16.46
CA VAL A 71 -9.34 -35.02 15.58
C VAL A 71 -8.92 -36.41 16.05
N SER A 72 -8.65 -37.32 15.10
CA SER A 72 -8.13 -38.66 15.40
C SER A 72 -6.60 -38.66 15.32
N THR A 73 -5.94 -39.40 16.22
CA THR A 73 -4.49 -39.62 16.21
C THR A 73 -4.01 -40.44 15.00
N SER A 74 -4.93 -41.05 14.23
CA SER A 74 -4.63 -41.71 12.95
C SER A 74 -4.26 -40.73 11.82
N GLN A 75 -4.55 -39.44 11.97
CA GLN A 75 -4.19 -38.43 10.98
C GLN A 75 -2.73 -38.00 11.12
N SER A 76 -2.20 -37.30 10.12
CA SER A 76 -0.82 -36.80 10.17
C SER A 76 -0.59 -35.93 11.43
N ARG A 77 0.58 -36.06 12.05
CA ARG A 77 0.99 -35.32 13.26
C ARG A 77 0.74 -33.81 13.15
N LYS A 78 0.98 -33.25 11.95
CA LYS A 78 0.72 -31.85 11.60
C LYS A 78 -0.76 -31.46 11.68
N VAL A 79 -1.67 -32.33 11.21
CA VAL A 79 -3.12 -32.10 11.26
C VAL A 79 -3.60 -32.10 12.70
N VAL A 80 -3.14 -33.07 13.49
CA VAL A 80 -3.48 -33.18 14.92
C VAL A 80 -3.00 -31.93 15.70
N ALA A 81 -1.75 -31.51 15.51
CA ALA A 81 -1.23 -30.32 16.18
C ALA A 81 -1.96 -29.03 15.76
N ASN A 82 -2.31 -28.89 14.47
CA ASN A 82 -3.09 -27.75 14.00
C ASN A 82 -4.50 -27.72 14.59
N ALA A 83 -5.16 -28.88 14.72
CA ALA A 83 -6.50 -28.95 15.31
C ALA A 83 -6.49 -28.48 16.78
N VAL A 84 -5.46 -28.82 17.54
CA VAL A 84 -5.27 -28.32 18.91
C VAL A 84 -5.09 -26.79 18.91
N LEU A 85 -4.25 -26.26 18.02
CA LEU A 85 -4.06 -24.80 17.89
C LEU A 85 -5.36 -24.09 17.51
N ASP A 86 -6.20 -24.67 16.66
CA ASP A 86 -7.48 -24.09 16.27
C ASP A 86 -8.45 -23.99 17.45
N VAL A 87 -8.52 -25.02 18.30
CA VAL A 87 -9.32 -24.98 19.54
C VAL A 87 -8.79 -23.94 20.52
N ILE A 88 -7.47 -23.84 20.69
CA ILE A 88 -6.85 -22.82 21.57
C ILE A 88 -7.17 -21.41 21.06
N ILE A 89 -7.02 -21.20 19.75
CA ILE A 89 -7.30 -19.91 19.12
C ILE A 89 -8.78 -19.56 19.29
N ALA A 90 -9.70 -20.47 18.99
CA ALA A 90 -11.13 -20.25 19.17
C ALA A 90 -11.47 -19.82 20.61
N LYS A 91 -10.94 -20.51 21.63
CA LYS A 91 -11.13 -20.11 23.04
C LYS A 91 -10.61 -18.70 23.34
N LYS A 92 -9.44 -18.34 22.82
CA LYS A 92 -8.90 -16.97 22.95
C LYS A 92 -9.77 -15.92 22.27
N TYR A 93 -10.35 -16.26 21.11
CA TYR A 93 -11.29 -15.38 20.41
C TYR A 93 -12.57 -15.17 21.24
N ASP A 94 -13.09 -16.21 21.88
CA ASP A 94 -14.28 -16.12 22.73
C ASP A 94 -14.03 -15.31 24.02
N GLU A 95 -12.82 -15.38 24.59
CA GLU A 95 -12.44 -14.61 25.80
C GLU A 95 -12.18 -13.12 25.53
N THR A 96 -11.92 -12.73 24.26
CA THR A 96 -11.59 -11.35 23.90
C THR A 96 -12.86 -10.58 23.52
N ALA A 97 -13.49 -9.95 24.52
CA ALA A 97 -14.75 -9.20 24.38
C ALA A 97 -14.76 -8.12 23.27
N SER A 98 -13.61 -7.61 22.83
CA SER A 98 -13.53 -6.61 21.76
C SER A 98 -13.74 -7.17 20.34
N ILE A 99 -13.64 -8.49 20.13
CA ILE A 99 -13.68 -9.10 18.78
C ILE A 99 -15.13 -9.37 18.30
N HIS A 100 -16.12 -9.40 19.19
CA HIS A 100 -17.54 -9.41 18.78
C HIS A 100 -17.93 -8.17 17.96
N SER A 101 -17.10 -7.11 17.97
CA SER A 101 -17.27 -5.93 17.11
C SER A 101 -16.70 -6.07 15.70
N LEU A 102 -15.98 -7.17 15.42
CA LEU A 102 -15.26 -7.45 14.17
C LEU A 102 -15.79 -8.70 13.45
N THR A 103 -16.91 -9.27 13.90
CA THR A 103 -17.54 -10.42 13.24
C THR A 103 -18.30 -9.97 12.00
N SER A 104 -18.34 -10.83 10.97
CA SER A 104 -19.15 -10.61 9.77
C SER A 104 -20.63 -10.37 10.09
N VAL A 105 -21.13 -10.96 11.18
CA VAL A 105 -22.50 -10.78 11.68
C VAL A 105 -22.72 -9.36 12.20
N ALA A 106 -21.82 -8.82 13.03
CA ALA A 106 -21.94 -7.44 13.51
C ALA A 106 -21.75 -6.41 12.39
N TYR A 107 -20.97 -6.73 11.35
CA TYR A 107 -20.87 -5.93 10.13
C TYR A 107 -22.20 -5.92 9.35
N LEU A 108 -22.82 -7.09 9.16
CA LEU A 108 -24.11 -7.24 8.49
C LEU A 108 -25.25 -6.55 9.27
N GLU A 109 -25.29 -6.69 10.60
CA GLU A 109 -26.27 -6.01 11.45
C GLU A 109 -26.08 -4.48 11.44
N LYS A 110 -24.83 -3.99 11.38
CA LYS A 110 -24.54 -2.56 11.19
C LYS A 110 -24.94 -2.08 9.80
N GLU A 111 -24.71 -2.87 8.76
CA GLU A 111 -25.13 -2.56 7.38
C GLU A 111 -26.66 -2.55 7.25
N GLU A 112 -27.36 -3.54 7.82
CA GLU A 112 -28.83 -3.56 7.88
C GLU A 112 -29.38 -2.37 8.66
N ALA A 113 -28.81 -2.04 9.82
CA ALA A 113 -29.20 -0.85 10.59
C ALA A 113 -28.87 0.47 9.85
N ARG A 114 -27.80 0.50 9.03
CA ARG A 114 -27.48 1.63 8.13
C ARG A 114 -28.49 1.74 7.00
N LEU A 115 -28.86 0.62 6.38
CA LEU A 115 -29.86 0.54 5.32
C LEU A 115 -31.26 0.92 5.84
N GLU A 116 -31.64 0.48 7.04
CA GLU A 116 -32.88 0.87 7.70
C GLU A 116 -32.90 2.36 8.08
N LYS A 117 -31.78 2.92 8.58
CA LYS A 117 -31.65 4.38 8.80
C LYS A 117 -31.61 5.17 7.49
N SER A 118 -31.11 4.57 6.41
CA SER A 118 -31.09 5.14 5.05
C SER A 118 -32.48 5.14 4.41
N GLN A 119 -33.41 4.30 4.86
CA GLN A 119 -34.83 4.38 4.50
C GLN A 119 -35.53 5.50 5.27
N ASN A 120 -35.01 6.72 5.12
CA ASN A 120 -35.68 7.92 5.58
C ASN A 120 -36.93 8.12 4.71
N LYS A 121 -38.13 7.86 5.27
CA LYS A 121 -39.44 8.05 4.60
C LYS A 121 -39.69 9.51 4.15
N GLN A 122 -38.81 10.44 4.52
CA GLN A 122 -38.84 11.84 4.07
C GLN A 122 -38.11 12.11 2.76
N ASN A 123 -37.28 11.19 2.24
CA ASN A 123 -36.56 11.45 0.99
C ASN A 123 -37.52 11.25 -0.21
N PRO A 124 -37.91 12.32 -0.93
CA PRO A 124 -38.85 12.22 -2.05
C PRO A 124 -38.34 11.33 -3.19
N LEU A 125 -37.03 11.09 -3.28
CA LEU A 125 -36.44 10.18 -4.27
C LEU A 125 -36.81 8.71 -4.02
N ASN A 126 -37.18 8.33 -2.78
CA ASN A 126 -37.61 6.97 -2.46
C ASN A 126 -39.03 6.66 -2.98
N LEU A 127 -39.77 7.69 -3.42
CA LEU A 127 -41.13 7.56 -3.97
C LEU A 127 -41.16 7.60 -5.50
N ILE A 128 -40.01 7.78 -6.14
CA ILE A 128 -39.90 7.86 -7.60
C ILE A 128 -39.94 6.45 -8.20
N ASP A 129 -40.81 6.27 -9.19
CA ASP A 129 -40.80 5.06 -10.01
C ASP A 129 -39.70 5.17 -11.10
N TYR A 130 -38.58 4.54 -10.80
CA TYR A 130 -37.40 4.44 -11.69
C TYR A 130 -37.65 3.65 -12.98
N SER A 131 -38.76 2.90 -13.05
CA SER A 131 -39.14 2.13 -14.25
C SER A 131 -40.08 2.91 -15.16
N SER A 132 -40.52 4.10 -14.75
CA SER A 132 -41.49 4.88 -15.51
C SER A 132 -40.86 5.54 -16.77
N PRO A 133 -41.60 5.60 -17.89
CA PRO A 133 -41.14 6.32 -19.09
C PRO A 133 -40.92 7.82 -18.84
N GLU A 134 -41.69 8.41 -17.92
CA GLU A 134 -41.57 9.81 -17.52
C GLU A 134 -40.24 10.08 -16.79
N PHE A 135 -39.85 9.19 -15.88
CA PHE A 135 -38.54 9.22 -15.23
C PHE A 135 -37.40 9.17 -16.27
N ALA A 136 -37.46 8.21 -17.20
CA ALA A 136 -36.45 8.07 -18.24
C ALA A 136 -36.31 9.33 -19.11
N ALA A 137 -37.43 9.95 -19.50
CA ALA A 137 -37.43 11.18 -20.27
C ALA A 137 -36.80 12.36 -19.49
N LYS A 138 -37.15 12.50 -18.21
CA LYS A 138 -36.64 13.59 -17.36
C LYS A 138 -35.16 13.44 -17.04
N VAL A 139 -34.68 12.21 -16.79
CA VAL A 139 -33.26 11.95 -16.62
C VAL A 139 -32.48 12.24 -17.90
N LYS A 140 -33.05 11.91 -19.06
CA LYS A 140 -32.43 12.21 -20.35
C LYS A 140 -32.32 13.71 -20.60
N GLU A 141 -33.37 14.49 -20.30
CA GLU A 141 -33.31 15.96 -20.34
C GLU A 141 -32.21 16.52 -19.42
N LEU A 142 -32.09 16.00 -18.20
CA LEU A 142 -31.05 16.39 -17.25
C LEU A 142 -29.65 16.07 -17.76
N CYS A 143 -29.42 14.85 -18.27
CA CYS A 143 -28.12 14.44 -18.79
C CYS A 143 -27.72 15.28 -20.02
N HIS A 144 -28.67 15.58 -20.90
CA HIS A 144 -28.44 16.48 -22.03
C HIS A 144 -28.03 17.89 -21.57
N LEU A 145 -28.68 18.42 -20.52
CA LEU A 145 -28.33 19.74 -19.98
C LEU A 145 -26.93 19.76 -19.34
N LEU A 146 -26.52 18.64 -18.75
CA LEU A 146 -25.18 18.47 -18.16
C LEU A 146 -24.11 18.05 -19.18
N GLY A 147 -24.47 17.79 -20.44
CA GLY A 147 -23.56 17.28 -21.46
C GLY A 147 -23.10 15.84 -21.24
N ILE A 148 -23.85 15.06 -20.45
CA ILE A 148 -23.56 13.65 -20.17
C ILE A 148 -24.09 12.79 -21.32
N THR A 149 -23.30 11.80 -21.73
CA THR A 149 -23.66 10.90 -22.83
C THR A 149 -24.83 10.00 -22.44
N ASP A 150 -25.78 9.80 -23.36
CA ASP A 150 -26.95 8.94 -23.17
C ASP A 150 -26.56 7.50 -22.82
N HIS A 151 -27.26 6.90 -21.86
CA HIS A 151 -27.14 5.48 -21.52
C HIS A 151 -28.52 4.78 -21.61
N PRO A 152 -28.60 3.50 -22.03
CA PRO A 152 -29.87 2.77 -22.16
C PRO A 152 -30.66 2.64 -20.84
N ASP A 153 -29.94 2.57 -19.72
CA ASP A 153 -30.51 2.55 -18.37
C ASP A 153 -30.61 3.98 -17.80
N PRO A 154 -31.82 4.48 -17.51
CA PRO A 154 -32.03 5.82 -16.94
C PRO A 154 -31.52 5.93 -15.51
N VAL A 155 -31.43 4.85 -14.74
CA VAL A 155 -30.88 4.88 -13.37
C VAL A 155 -29.37 5.13 -13.41
N ILE A 156 -28.67 4.49 -14.35
CA ILE A 156 -27.23 4.72 -14.55
C ILE A 156 -26.98 6.15 -15.03
N SER A 157 -27.82 6.65 -15.94
CA SER A 157 -27.77 8.04 -16.40
C SER A 157 -27.96 9.04 -15.25
N LEU A 158 -28.92 8.78 -14.35
CA LEU A 158 -29.14 9.63 -13.18
C LEU A 158 -27.96 9.58 -12.21
N LYS A 159 -27.37 8.40 -11.97
CA LYS A 159 -26.16 8.27 -11.15
C LYS A 159 -25.00 9.11 -11.70
N ALA A 160 -24.76 9.05 -13.00
CA ALA A 160 -23.75 9.87 -13.66
C ALA A 160 -24.02 11.37 -13.47
N ALA A 161 -25.29 11.80 -13.63
CA ALA A 161 -25.70 13.18 -13.37
C ALA A 161 -25.46 13.60 -11.91
N CYS A 162 -25.78 12.74 -10.94
CA CYS A 162 -25.54 13.03 -9.52
C CYS A 162 -24.05 13.19 -9.21
N ILE A 163 -23.20 12.28 -9.71
CA ILE A 163 -21.74 12.36 -9.53
C ILE A 163 -21.24 13.67 -10.11
N PHE A 164 -21.58 13.97 -11.36
CA PHE A 164 -21.16 15.19 -12.04
C PHE A 164 -21.57 16.45 -11.25
N ILE A 165 -22.82 16.54 -10.80
CA ILE A 165 -23.30 17.66 -9.98
C ILE A 165 -22.51 17.77 -8.68
N SER A 166 -22.28 16.66 -7.98
CA SER A 166 -21.57 16.67 -6.70
C SER A 166 -20.10 17.08 -6.83
N GLU A 167 -19.44 16.67 -7.91
CA GLU A 167 -18.02 16.95 -8.12
C GLU A 167 -17.77 18.32 -8.76
N ASN A 168 -18.65 18.77 -9.67
CA ASN A 168 -18.41 19.94 -10.51
C ASN A 168 -19.32 21.14 -10.21
N LEU A 169 -20.43 20.93 -9.49
CA LEU A 169 -21.42 21.97 -9.17
C LEU A 169 -21.66 22.13 -7.66
N ASN A 170 -20.71 21.69 -6.83
CA ASN A 170 -20.75 21.97 -5.40
C ASN A 170 -20.43 23.45 -5.09
N GLU A 171 -20.81 23.92 -3.90
CA GLU A 171 -20.66 25.33 -3.50
C GLU A 171 -19.22 25.82 -3.58
N THR A 172 -18.25 24.97 -3.25
CA THR A 172 -16.82 25.30 -3.30
C THR A 172 -16.40 25.63 -4.72
N ILE A 173 -16.64 24.72 -5.67
CA ILE A 173 -16.30 24.90 -7.08
C ILE A 173 -17.08 26.08 -7.69
N VAL A 174 -18.35 26.24 -7.35
CA VAL A 174 -19.16 27.37 -7.82
C VAL A 174 -18.59 28.69 -7.31
N ASN A 175 -18.19 28.78 -6.05
CA ASN A 175 -17.59 29.98 -5.48
C ASN A 175 -16.23 30.30 -6.10
N GLU A 176 -15.38 29.29 -6.32
CA GLU A 176 -14.10 29.42 -7.01
C GLU A 176 -14.29 29.94 -8.44
N ARG A 177 -15.17 29.31 -9.23
CA ARG A 177 -15.45 29.75 -10.62
C ARG A 177 -16.07 31.14 -10.69
N ASN A 178 -16.94 31.50 -9.74
CA ASN A 178 -17.48 32.85 -9.65
C ASN A 178 -16.41 33.89 -9.27
N ALA A 179 -15.46 33.53 -8.41
CA ALA A 179 -14.33 34.38 -8.06
C ALA A 179 -13.37 34.56 -9.25
N GLU A 180 -13.08 33.48 -9.98
CA GLU A 180 -12.29 33.51 -11.23
C GLU A 180 -12.95 34.44 -12.26
N GLN A 181 -14.25 34.31 -12.50
CA GLN A 181 -14.98 35.19 -13.41
C GLN A 181 -14.94 36.67 -12.98
N LYS A 182 -15.11 36.94 -11.68
CA LYS A 182 -15.01 38.31 -11.13
C LYS A 182 -13.59 38.88 -11.24
N SER A 183 -12.57 38.04 -11.26
CA SER A 183 -11.17 38.46 -11.41
C SER A 183 -10.81 38.88 -12.85
N GLY A 184 -11.66 38.56 -13.83
CA GLY A 184 -11.40 38.83 -15.26
C GLY A 184 -10.30 37.96 -15.88
N LYS A 185 -9.72 37.01 -15.14
CA LYS A 185 -8.81 36.00 -15.70
C LYS A 185 -9.61 35.04 -16.57
N VAL A 186 -9.16 34.85 -17.81
CA VAL A 186 -9.67 33.78 -18.67
C VAL A 186 -9.20 32.47 -18.05
N PRO A 187 -10.09 31.51 -17.74
CA PRO A 187 -9.68 30.21 -17.22
C PRO A 187 -8.69 29.58 -18.19
N ASN A 188 -7.71 28.86 -17.64
CA ASN A 188 -6.62 28.26 -18.41
C ASN A 188 -7.18 27.05 -19.20
N THR A 189 -7.94 27.33 -20.26
CA THR A 189 -8.55 26.34 -21.13
C THR A 189 -7.55 25.94 -22.20
N PHE A 190 -7.37 24.64 -22.37
CA PHE A 190 -6.51 24.08 -23.39
C PHE A 190 -7.36 23.65 -24.59
N ASP A 191 -7.02 24.08 -25.81
CA ASP A 191 -7.72 23.60 -27.02
C ASP A 191 -7.37 22.14 -27.27
N LEU A 192 -8.34 21.25 -27.07
CA LEU A 192 -8.18 19.82 -27.27
C LEU A 192 -7.58 19.48 -28.64
N ARG A 193 -7.87 20.24 -29.70
CA ARG A 193 -7.33 19.95 -31.05
C ARG A 193 -5.84 20.21 -31.16
N SER A 194 -5.32 21.14 -30.36
CA SER A 194 -3.90 21.44 -30.28
C SER A 194 -3.11 20.39 -29.50
N PHE A 195 -3.79 19.45 -28.80
CA PHE A 195 -3.13 18.38 -28.07
C PHE A 195 -2.51 17.35 -29.03
N PRO A 196 -1.19 17.07 -28.95
CA PRO A 196 -0.58 16.04 -29.77
C PRO A 196 -1.10 14.66 -29.35
N ILE A 197 -1.65 13.92 -30.31
CA ILE A 197 -2.10 12.54 -30.11
C ILE A 197 -0.93 11.53 -30.19
N ASP A 198 0.21 11.96 -30.76
CA ASP A 198 1.41 11.16 -31.07
C ASP A 198 1.11 9.88 -31.88
N LEU A 199 0.03 9.94 -32.65
CA LEU A 199 -0.43 8.93 -33.60
C LEU A 199 -0.81 9.65 -34.91
N PRO A 200 -0.82 8.96 -36.06
CA PRO A 200 -1.32 9.52 -37.30
C PRO A 200 -2.78 9.94 -37.13
N ASP A 201 -3.11 11.19 -37.48
CA ASP A 201 -4.49 11.66 -37.50
C ASP A 201 -5.34 10.77 -38.41
N GLN A 202 -6.45 10.28 -37.88
CA GLN A 202 -7.44 9.51 -38.63
C GLN A 202 -8.34 10.47 -39.43
N LYS A 203 -8.97 9.95 -40.48
CA LYS A 203 -9.91 10.75 -41.30
C LYS A 203 -11.14 11.21 -40.50
N ASP A 204 -11.50 10.47 -39.45
CA ASP A 204 -12.62 10.81 -38.58
C ASP A 204 -12.15 11.69 -37.42
N GLY A 205 -12.65 12.94 -37.38
CA GLY A 205 -12.34 13.90 -36.34
C GLY A 205 -12.82 13.48 -34.94
N ALA A 206 -13.88 12.68 -34.85
CA ALA A 206 -14.38 12.16 -33.57
C ALA A 206 -13.39 11.14 -32.96
N VAL A 207 -12.80 10.29 -33.80
CA VAL A 207 -11.77 9.33 -33.39
C VAL A 207 -10.52 10.06 -32.90
N ASN A 208 -10.11 11.13 -33.58
CA ASN A 208 -8.97 11.94 -33.14
C ASN A 208 -9.26 12.66 -31.82
N ALA A 209 -10.47 13.18 -31.62
CA ALA A 209 -10.88 13.80 -30.35
C ALA A 209 -10.88 12.77 -29.20
N ALA A 210 -11.46 11.58 -29.43
CA ALA A 210 -11.47 10.49 -28.47
C ALA A 210 -10.05 10.02 -28.12
N GLY A 211 -9.16 9.89 -29.11
CA GLY A 211 -7.76 9.53 -28.88
C GLY A 211 -6.99 10.57 -28.08
N ARG A 212 -7.25 11.87 -28.30
CA ARG A 212 -6.67 12.96 -27.49
C ARG A 212 -7.20 12.96 -26.05
N ILE A 213 -8.50 12.73 -25.84
CA ILE A 213 -9.10 12.60 -24.51
C ILE A 213 -8.52 11.39 -23.77
N LEU A 214 -8.44 10.23 -24.44
CA LEU A 214 -7.82 9.03 -23.86
C LEU A 214 -6.36 9.25 -23.51
N ARG A 215 -5.61 9.99 -24.33
CA ARG A 215 -4.22 10.34 -24.02
C ARG A 215 -4.12 11.29 -22.83
N LEU A 216 -5.01 12.28 -22.71
CA LEU A 216 -5.10 13.16 -21.55
C LEU A 216 -5.46 12.40 -20.27
N LEU A 217 -6.47 11.52 -20.32
CA LEU A 217 -6.84 10.64 -19.21
C LEU A 217 -5.70 9.69 -18.84
N ASN A 218 -4.97 9.16 -19.82
CA ASN A 218 -3.80 8.34 -19.57
C ASN A 218 -2.66 9.16 -18.95
N ILE A 219 -2.47 10.42 -19.36
CA ILE A 219 -1.51 11.33 -18.72
C ILE A 219 -1.94 11.67 -17.30
N GLU A 220 -3.23 11.87 -17.05
CA GLU A 220 -3.77 12.07 -15.71
C GLU A 220 -3.58 10.82 -14.85
N VAL A 221 -3.87 9.63 -15.36
CA VAL A 221 -3.57 8.37 -14.68
C VAL A 221 -2.08 8.26 -14.42
N LEU A 222 -1.22 8.54 -15.40
CA LEU A 222 0.24 8.53 -15.21
C LEU A 222 0.69 9.56 -14.17
N ARG A 223 0.08 10.74 -14.12
CA ARG A 223 0.34 11.78 -13.11
C ARG A 223 -0.13 11.36 -11.72
N ASN A 224 -1.31 10.74 -11.62
CA ASN A 224 -1.84 10.22 -10.37
C ASN A 224 -1.03 9.01 -9.89
N THR A 225 -0.58 8.16 -10.81
CA THR A 225 0.35 7.06 -10.53
C THR A 225 1.74 7.60 -10.17
N GLN A 226 2.15 8.74 -10.74
CA GLN A 226 3.36 9.47 -10.41
C GLN A 226 3.26 10.04 -8.99
N THR A 227 2.09 10.52 -8.54
CA THR A 227 1.81 10.86 -7.14
C THR A 227 1.85 9.62 -6.24
N SER A 228 1.30 8.48 -6.68
CA SER A 228 1.33 7.21 -5.93
C SER A 228 2.70 6.51 -5.88
N VAL A 229 3.69 6.99 -6.66
CA VAL A 229 5.04 6.38 -6.78
C VAL A 229 6.15 7.39 -6.44
N SER A 230 5.83 8.55 -5.86
CA SER A 230 6.83 9.48 -5.32
C SER A 230 7.51 8.89 -4.08
N PHE A 231 8.42 7.93 -4.27
CA PHE A 231 9.45 7.55 -3.29
C PHE A 231 10.67 6.97 -4.00
N TYR A 232 11.40 7.82 -4.74
CA TYR A 232 12.68 7.45 -5.33
C TYR A 232 13.72 8.54 -5.11
N VAL A 233 14.01 8.78 -3.83
CA VAL A 233 15.27 9.39 -3.39
C VAL A 233 16.33 8.30 -3.51
N TYR A 234 17.25 8.39 -4.47
CA TYR A 234 18.43 7.53 -4.49
C TYR A 234 19.60 8.33 -3.99
N ALA A 235 20.22 7.87 -2.91
CA ALA A 235 21.35 8.56 -2.35
C ALA A 235 22.63 7.74 -2.49
N VAL A 236 23.65 8.36 -3.09
CA VAL A 236 24.95 7.75 -3.40
C VAL A 236 25.97 8.36 -2.42
N TYR A 237 26.60 7.53 -1.58
CA TYR A 237 27.50 7.98 -0.49
C TYR A 237 28.86 7.31 -0.57
N GLY A 238 29.95 8.02 -0.35
CA GLY A 238 31.22 7.33 -0.15
C GLY A 238 31.46 6.97 1.31
N THR A 239 31.61 5.68 1.60
CA THR A 239 31.93 5.10 2.92
C THR A 239 32.92 5.93 3.73
N SER A 240 32.50 6.47 4.87
CA SER A 240 33.39 6.91 5.96
C SER A 240 32.57 7.06 7.24
N ARG A 241 32.63 6.03 8.09
CA ARG A 241 32.08 5.96 9.46
C ARG A 241 32.19 7.31 10.21
N LEU A 242 31.06 7.73 10.80
CA LEU A 242 30.91 8.72 11.90
C LEU A 242 31.42 10.14 11.61
N MET A 243 30.70 11.03 10.89
CA MET A 243 31.01 12.48 10.82
C MET A 243 29.81 13.35 10.38
N SER A 244 29.55 14.48 11.07
CA SER A 244 28.50 15.50 10.79
C SER A 244 28.70 16.23 9.45
N ALA A 245 27.71 17.00 8.98
CA ALA A 245 27.77 17.74 7.70
C ALA A 245 29.07 18.57 7.49
N GLU A 246 29.62 19.13 8.56
CA GLU A 246 30.86 19.93 8.58
C GLU A 246 32.14 19.10 8.42
N THR A 247 32.05 17.77 8.54
CA THR A 247 33.19 16.85 8.59
C THR A 247 33.15 15.78 7.49
N ARG A 248 32.16 15.87 6.60
CA ARG A 248 31.96 14.95 5.47
C ARG A 248 33.07 15.07 4.42
N ARG A 249 33.69 13.94 4.05
CA ARG A 249 34.84 13.88 3.11
C ARG A 249 34.50 13.58 1.65
N ARG A 250 33.27 13.21 1.34
CA ARG A 250 32.77 12.86 0.00
C ARG A 250 31.38 13.47 -0.20
N PRO A 251 30.84 13.73 -1.39
CA PRO A 251 29.49 14.32 -1.55
C PRO A 251 28.34 13.33 -1.32
N ASN A 252 27.18 13.82 -0.87
CA ASN A 252 25.89 13.11 -0.98
C ASN A 252 25.32 13.43 -2.36
N ILE A 253 24.85 12.43 -3.10
CA ILE A 253 24.22 12.67 -4.39
C ILE A 253 22.81 12.13 -4.33
N LEU A 254 21.83 13.02 -4.44
CA LEU A 254 20.42 12.69 -4.59
C LEU A 254 20.07 12.59 -6.07
N ILE A 255 19.56 11.43 -6.50
CA ILE A 255 18.99 11.24 -7.84
C ILE A 255 17.47 11.08 -7.68
N THR A 256 16.72 12.07 -8.16
CA THR A 256 15.25 12.09 -8.18
C THR A 256 14.74 12.21 -9.62
N GLY A 257 13.43 12.04 -9.82
CA GLY A 257 12.75 12.16 -11.10
C GLY A 257 11.67 11.10 -11.30
N THR A 258 10.88 11.24 -12.37
CA THR A 258 9.71 10.41 -12.66
C THR A 258 10.05 8.91 -12.71
N PRO A 259 9.19 8.00 -12.24
CA PRO A 259 9.41 6.56 -12.37
C PRO A 259 9.70 6.14 -13.83
N GLY A 260 10.61 5.18 -14.02
CA GLY A 260 10.98 4.69 -15.36
C GLY A 260 12.05 5.48 -16.12
N THR A 261 12.50 6.64 -15.62
CA THR A 261 13.58 7.44 -16.27
C THR A 261 15.00 6.89 -16.12
N GLY A 262 15.16 5.67 -15.57
CA GLY A 262 16.47 5.01 -15.44
C GLY A 262 17.29 5.39 -14.19
N LYS A 263 16.68 6.02 -13.18
CA LYS A 263 17.36 6.46 -11.94
C LYS A 263 18.14 5.36 -11.22
N SER A 264 17.53 4.18 -11.05
CA SER A 264 18.17 3.05 -10.35
C SER A 264 19.41 2.57 -11.11
N THR A 265 19.31 2.49 -12.44
CA THR A 265 20.43 2.13 -13.32
C THR A 265 21.53 3.18 -13.27
N LEU A 266 21.18 4.47 -13.38
CA LEU A 266 22.12 5.58 -13.29
C LEU A 266 22.84 5.60 -11.92
N GLY A 267 22.08 5.50 -10.84
CA GLY A 267 22.60 5.54 -9.47
C GLY A 267 23.51 4.35 -9.15
N GLN A 268 23.15 3.15 -9.59
CA GLN A 268 23.98 1.96 -9.40
C GLN A 268 25.32 2.08 -10.15
N GLU A 269 25.33 2.64 -11.38
CA GLU A 269 26.59 2.79 -12.12
C GLU A 269 27.47 3.92 -11.61
N ILE A 270 26.88 5.00 -11.11
CA ILE A 270 27.64 6.03 -10.39
C ILE A 270 28.25 5.43 -9.11
N ALA A 271 27.46 4.67 -8.35
CA ALA A 271 27.91 4.02 -7.12
C ALA A 271 29.07 3.06 -7.38
N ASN A 272 28.95 2.20 -8.39
CA ASN A 272 30.01 1.28 -8.81
C ASN A 272 31.28 2.02 -9.23
N ARG A 273 31.16 3.11 -9.99
CA ARG A 273 32.31 3.85 -10.52
C ARG A 273 33.03 4.71 -9.49
N LEU A 274 32.29 5.30 -8.56
CA LEU A 274 32.85 6.14 -7.49
C LEU A 274 33.18 5.34 -6.22
N GLN A 275 32.82 4.05 -6.16
CA GLN A 275 32.86 3.23 -4.96
C GLN A 275 32.08 3.88 -3.82
N PHE A 276 30.83 4.22 -4.14
CA PHE A 276 29.86 4.76 -3.20
C PHE A 276 28.83 3.67 -2.87
N ASP A 277 28.28 3.72 -1.68
CA ASP A 277 27.11 2.97 -1.27
C ASP A 277 25.88 3.50 -2.00
N PHE A 278 25.07 2.56 -2.48
CA PHE A 278 23.82 2.84 -3.17
C PHE A 278 22.66 2.45 -2.26
N ILE A 279 21.85 3.43 -1.89
CA ILE A 279 20.65 3.22 -1.10
C ILE A 279 19.43 3.38 -2.00
N GLU A 280 18.67 2.29 -2.17
CA GLU A 280 17.36 2.32 -2.78
C GLU A 280 16.30 2.52 -1.70
N VAL A 281 15.87 3.76 -1.51
CA VAL A 281 14.93 4.11 -0.44
C VAL A 281 13.64 3.29 -0.51
N GLY A 282 13.07 3.09 -1.71
CA GLY A 282 11.85 2.28 -1.87
C GLY A 282 11.99 0.82 -1.40
N LYS A 283 13.19 0.25 -1.41
CA LYS A 283 13.46 -1.08 -0.89
C LYS A 283 13.57 -1.07 0.64
N GLU A 284 14.28 -0.09 1.19
CA GLU A 284 14.44 0.09 2.64
C GLU A 284 13.09 0.25 3.34
N VAL A 285 12.20 1.05 2.76
CA VAL A 285 10.84 1.28 3.27
C VAL A 285 10.03 0.00 3.36
N ARG A 286 10.09 -0.84 2.32
CA ARG A 286 9.37 -2.12 2.28
C ARG A 286 9.96 -3.16 3.22
N GLU A 287 11.28 -3.26 3.28
CA GLU A 287 11.97 -4.28 4.09
C GLU A 287 11.87 -3.98 5.58
N HIS A 288 11.83 -2.69 5.97
CA HIS A 288 11.81 -2.28 7.37
C HIS A 288 10.43 -1.76 7.84
N GLY A 289 9.43 -1.74 6.94
CA GLY A 289 8.06 -1.34 7.29
C GLY A 289 7.95 0.13 7.70
N LEU A 290 8.67 1.02 7.02
CA LEU A 290 8.76 2.46 7.33
C LEU A 290 7.56 3.22 6.75
N VAL A 291 6.35 2.75 7.08
CA VAL A 291 5.08 3.24 6.55
C VAL A 291 4.14 3.58 7.71
N GLU A 292 3.38 4.66 7.61
CA GLU A 292 2.40 5.07 8.63
C GLU A 292 1.10 4.28 8.48
N GLU A 293 0.55 4.29 7.27
CA GLU A 293 -0.75 3.72 6.97
C GLU A 293 -0.84 3.22 5.52
N PHE A 294 -1.93 2.53 5.19
CA PHE A 294 -2.24 2.10 3.84
C PHE A 294 -3.44 2.90 3.33
N ASP A 295 -3.26 3.69 2.27
CA ASP A 295 -4.33 4.42 1.61
C ASP A 295 -5.10 3.44 0.70
N GLU A 296 -6.30 3.03 1.11
CA GLU A 296 -7.16 2.12 0.34
C GLU A 296 -7.70 2.74 -0.96
N ARG A 297 -7.82 4.08 -1.01
CA ARG A 297 -8.32 4.80 -2.19
C ARG A 297 -7.26 4.83 -3.29
N LEU A 298 -6.00 5.00 -2.91
CA LEU A 298 -4.85 5.03 -3.83
C LEU A 298 -4.14 3.68 -3.95
N ASN A 299 -4.53 2.70 -3.14
CA ASN A 299 -3.95 1.35 -3.07
C ASN A 299 -2.41 1.38 -2.86
N CYS A 300 -1.94 2.22 -1.94
CA CYS A 300 -0.52 2.40 -1.65
C CYS A 300 -0.23 2.62 -0.16
N HIS A 301 1.00 2.36 0.26
CA HIS A 301 1.45 2.69 1.63
C HIS A 301 1.89 4.15 1.71
N VAL A 302 1.39 4.86 2.73
CA VAL A 302 1.84 6.20 3.10
C VAL A 302 3.17 6.06 3.84
N LEU A 303 4.20 6.79 3.41
CA LEU A 303 5.50 6.74 4.05
C LEU A 303 5.46 7.47 5.40
N ASP A 304 6.09 6.86 6.41
CA ASP A 304 6.54 7.57 7.60
C ASP A 304 7.91 8.23 7.35
N GLU A 305 7.88 9.53 7.05
CA GLU A 305 9.07 10.34 6.76
C GLU A 305 10.03 10.39 7.96
N GLU A 306 9.51 10.56 9.18
CA GLU A 306 10.33 10.61 10.40
C GLU A 306 11.06 9.28 10.63
N LYS A 307 10.36 8.15 10.54
CA LYS A 307 11.00 6.83 10.70
C LYS A 307 12.02 6.54 9.60
N LEU A 308 11.77 7.00 8.38
CA LEU A 308 12.73 6.82 7.30
C LEU A 308 13.98 7.66 7.53
N LEU A 309 13.81 8.91 7.95
CA LEU A 309 14.92 9.79 8.33
C LEU A 309 15.73 9.16 9.46
N ASP A 310 15.10 8.73 10.54
CA ASP A 310 15.75 8.04 11.65
C ASP A 310 16.51 6.79 11.16
N HIS A 311 15.89 5.96 10.31
CA HIS A 311 16.52 4.75 9.77
C HIS A 311 17.77 5.06 8.92
N LEU A 312 17.73 6.14 8.13
CA LEU A 312 18.84 6.56 7.28
C LEU A 312 19.93 7.31 8.08
N GLU A 313 19.55 8.12 9.06
CA GLU A 313 20.45 8.78 10.01
C GLU A 313 21.24 7.76 10.84
N ILE A 314 20.56 6.74 11.38
CA ILE A 314 21.19 5.67 12.17
C ILE A 314 22.19 4.88 11.34
N ARG A 315 21.89 4.66 10.05
CA ARG A 315 22.74 3.83 9.19
C ARG A 315 24.02 4.55 8.79
N GLU A 316 23.95 5.84 8.43
CA GLU A 316 25.05 6.51 7.72
C GLU A 316 25.23 8.01 8.08
N ASN A 317 24.60 8.53 9.14
CA ASN A 317 24.64 9.94 9.55
C ASN A 317 24.22 10.89 8.41
N ILE A 318 23.08 10.55 7.78
CA ILE A 318 22.51 11.23 6.62
C ILE A 318 21.62 12.37 7.10
N GLU A 319 22.06 13.62 6.94
CA GLU A 319 21.15 14.76 6.92
C GLU A 319 20.54 14.86 5.51
N CYS A 320 19.38 14.25 5.29
CA CYS A 320 18.60 14.43 4.06
C CYS A 320 17.22 14.94 4.46
N GLU A 321 16.75 16.03 3.87
CA GLU A 321 15.33 16.34 3.89
C GLU A 321 14.65 15.47 2.82
N ILE A 322 13.90 14.46 3.25
CA ILE A 322 13.21 13.53 2.36
C ILE A 322 11.85 14.13 2.02
N PHE A 323 11.81 14.90 0.94
CA PHE A 323 10.55 15.36 0.36
C PHE A 323 10.37 14.72 -1.02
N GLY A 324 9.23 14.07 -1.20
CA GLY A 324 8.98 13.22 -2.34
C GLY A 324 8.55 14.00 -3.56
N SER A 325 9.46 14.43 -4.45
CA SER A 325 8.96 15.23 -5.57
C SER A 325 9.84 15.62 -6.77
N LEU A 326 9.10 16.11 -7.75
CA LEU A 326 9.41 16.57 -9.11
C LEU A 326 10.43 17.72 -9.12
N LEU A 327 10.93 18.05 -10.33
CA LEU A 327 11.90 19.12 -10.56
C LEU A 327 11.53 20.46 -9.90
N GLU A 328 10.24 20.80 -9.82
CA GLU A 328 9.78 22.05 -9.19
C GLU A 328 9.97 22.05 -7.67
N GLU A 329 9.66 20.96 -6.99
CA GLU A 329 9.82 20.89 -5.53
C GLU A 329 11.30 20.71 -5.14
N ALA A 330 12.11 20.04 -5.96
CA ALA A 330 13.55 20.04 -5.77
C ALA A 330 14.12 21.47 -5.79
N LYS A 331 13.57 22.36 -6.63
CA LYS A 331 13.92 23.80 -6.67
C LYS A 331 13.41 24.59 -5.48
N ASP A 332 12.33 24.16 -4.85
CA ASP A 332 11.80 24.79 -3.63
C ASP A 332 12.57 24.34 -2.38
N SER A 333 13.04 23.08 -2.34
CA SER A 333 13.76 22.50 -1.19
C SER A 333 15.28 22.73 -1.23
N TYR A 334 15.89 22.78 -2.42
CA TYR A 334 17.34 22.90 -2.57
C TYR A 334 17.73 24.18 -3.30
N LYS A 335 18.94 24.69 -3.01
CA LYS A 335 19.46 25.84 -3.75
C LYS A 335 19.60 25.49 -5.23
N GLU A 336 19.13 26.38 -6.11
CA GLU A 336 19.15 26.15 -7.56
C GLU A 336 20.55 25.80 -8.11
N GLU A 337 21.61 26.30 -7.47
CA GLU A 337 23.02 26.05 -7.83
C GLU A 337 23.49 24.59 -7.66
N ILE A 338 22.81 23.79 -6.85
CA ILE A 338 23.14 22.36 -6.63
C ILE A 338 22.18 21.42 -7.37
N ILE A 339 21.24 21.95 -8.15
CA ILE A 339 20.25 21.18 -8.91
C ILE A 339 20.73 21.03 -10.34
N HIS A 340 20.82 19.78 -10.82
CA HIS A 340 21.23 19.47 -12.18
C HIS A 340 20.18 18.60 -12.87
N GLU A 341 19.50 19.17 -13.87
CA GLU A 341 18.56 18.43 -14.71
C GLU A 341 19.31 17.67 -15.82
N LEU A 342 19.00 16.38 -15.98
CA LEU A 342 19.65 15.48 -16.94
C LEU A 342 18.60 14.80 -17.82
N GLN A 343 18.79 14.83 -19.14
CA GLN A 343 17.98 14.06 -20.08
C GLN A 343 18.37 12.58 -20.05
N SER A 344 17.40 11.67 -20.05
CA SER A 344 17.61 10.21 -19.89
C SER A 344 16.67 9.39 -20.79
N GLU A 345 16.74 9.61 -22.10
CA GLU A 345 15.89 8.94 -23.10
C GLU A 345 16.66 7.86 -23.89
N THR A 346 17.98 7.96 -23.93
CA THR A 346 18.87 7.06 -24.71
C THR A 346 20.01 6.51 -23.86
N VAL A 347 20.57 5.38 -24.30
CA VAL A 347 21.73 4.75 -23.63
C VAL A 347 22.97 5.66 -23.67
N ASP A 348 23.17 6.39 -24.76
CA ASP A 348 24.29 7.35 -24.88
C ASP A 348 24.15 8.50 -23.88
N GLN A 349 22.94 9.02 -23.69
CA GLN A 349 22.65 10.01 -22.64
C GLN A 349 22.90 9.42 -21.25
N MET A 350 22.53 8.17 -21.00
CA MET A 350 22.81 7.50 -19.72
C MET A 350 24.32 7.45 -19.43
N HIS A 351 25.14 7.06 -20.41
CA HIS A 351 26.60 7.05 -20.25
C HIS A 351 27.18 8.44 -20.00
N ALA A 352 26.72 9.44 -20.76
CA ALA A 352 27.12 10.83 -20.57
C ALA A 352 26.73 11.37 -19.18
N ASN A 353 25.55 11.00 -18.68
CA ASN A 353 25.07 11.37 -17.35
C ASN A 353 25.95 10.77 -16.24
N VAL A 354 26.32 9.49 -16.36
CA VAL A 354 27.26 8.84 -15.41
C VAL A 354 28.57 9.60 -15.36
N ASP A 355 29.17 9.90 -16.52
CA ASP A 355 30.44 10.65 -16.60
C ASP A 355 30.31 12.06 -16.01
N TYR A 356 29.20 12.75 -16.31
CA TYR A 356 28.91 14.08 -15.80
C TYR A 356 28.82 14.11 -14.27
N VAL A 357 28.04 13.21 -13.68
CA VAL A 357 27.87 13.13 -12.22
C VAL A 357 29.16 12.69 -11.53
N CYS A 358 29.90 11.74 -12.10
CA CYS A 358 31.21 11.33 -11.55
C CYS A 358 32.21 12.49 -11.51
N ARG A 359 32.21 13.33 -12.56
CA ARG A 359 33.06 14.52 -12.62
C ARG A 359 32.65 15.55 -11.57
N LEU A 360 31.35 15.81 -11.39
CA LEU A 360 30.86 16.69 -10.33
C LEU A 360 31.29 16.20 -8.94
N ALA A 361 31.08 14.90 -8.68
CA ALA A 361 31.43 14.30 -7.39
C ALA A 361 32.93 14.40 -7.08
N SER A 362 33.78 14.27 -8.11
CA SER A 362 35.24 14.40 -7.98
C SER A 362 35.71 15.84 -7.75
N GLN A 363 34.92 16.83 -8.17
CA GLN A 363 35.22 18.26 -8.00
C GLN A 363 34.65 18.85 -6.71
N TRP A 364 33.75 18.12 -6.05
CA TRP A 364 33.13 18.54 -4.81
C TRP A 364 34.17 18.73 -3.70
N ARG A 365 33.98 19.78 -2.89
CA ARG A 365 34.78 20.03 -1.69
C ARG A 365 33.85 20.28 -0.49
N PRO A 366 34.26 19.86 0.72
CA PRO A 366 33.50 20.16 1.93
C PRO A 366 33.36 21.68 2.11
N ALA A 367 32.20 22.12 2.60
CA ALA A 367 32.06 23.48 3.12
C ALA A 367 33.07 23.66 4.27
N ARG A 368 33.78 24.80 4.26
CA ARG A 368 34.83 25.11 5.24
C ARG A 368 34.26 25.63 6.55
#